data_AF-T0YQZ0-F1
#
_entry.id   AF-T0YQZ0-F1
#
_cell.length_a   1.000
_cell.length_b   1.000
_cell.length_c   1.000
_cell.angle_alpha   90.00
_cell.angle_beta   90.00
_cell.angle_gamma   90.00
#
_symmetry.space_group_name_H-M   'P 1'
#
loop_
_entity.id
_entity.type
_entity.pdbx_description
1 polymer ?
#
loop_
_entity_poly.entity_id
_entity_poly.type
_entity_poly.pdbx_seq_one_letter_code
_entity_poly.pdbx_strand_id
1 'polypeptide(L)'
;ELTRTIRQFKPDLVVCQNAVRHYANLGGNHPDHLAAGQGAIEAIYPFARNPYSFPELLAEGLEPHTVREVWVTGTEAPDHFVDVSATLEAKLEALRCHRSQQRDDPGERVSARLAEVGKPHGMAYAEAFRRVSSR
;
A
#
# COMPACT_ATOMS: atom_id res chain seq x y z
N GLU A 1 4.17 17.04 5.56
CA GLU A 1 5.01 16.02 4.88
C GLU A 1 4.26 15.16 3.86
N LEU A 2 3.34 14.24 4.22
CA LEU A 2 2.71 13.35 3.22
C LEU A 2 1.97 14.09 2.08
N THR A 3 1.17 15.10 2.41
CA THR A 3 0.48 15.96 1.42
C THR A 3 1.49 16.67 0.49
N ARG A 4 2.59 17.15 1.05
CA ARG A 4 3.69 17.78 0.32
C ARG A 4 4.29 16.79 -0.69
N THR A 5 4.61 15.57 -0.26
CA THR A 5 5.13 14.51 -1.13
C THR A 5 4.18 14.19 -2.28
N ILE A 6 2.87 14.10 -2.00
CA ILE A 6 1.86 13.86 -3.06
C ILE A 6 1.82 15.02 -4.06
N ARG A 7 1.83 16.28 -3.60
CA ARG A 7 1.83 17.46 -4.50
C ARG A 7 3.14 17.63 -5.28
N GLN A 8 4.26 17.14 -4.75
CA GLN A 8 5.56 17.11 -5.44
C GLN A 8 5.61 16.04 -6.53
N PHE A 9 5.30 14.79 -6.18
CA PHE A 9 5.44 13.65 -7.09
C PHE A 9 4.24 13.49 -8.05
N LYS A 10 3.08 14.04 -7.69
CA LYS A 10 1.82 13.95 -8.45
C LYS A 10 1.47 12.51 -8.89
N PRO A 11 1.44 11.53 -7.96
CA PRO A 11 1.19 10.13 -8.30
C PRO A 11 -0.23 9.90 -8.82
N ASP A 12 -0.34 9.03 -9.82
CA ASP A 12 -1.65 8.53 -10.25
C ASP A 12 -2.20 7.45 -9.32
N LEU A 13 -1.31 6.66 -8.71
CA LEU A 13 -1.60 5.56 -7.80
C LEU A 13 -0.80 5.72 -6.51
N VAL A 14 -1.45 5.52 -5.37
CA VAL A 14 -0.77 5.33 -4.07
C VAL A 14 -1.10 3.94 -3.53
N VAL A 15 -0.07 3.19 -3.11
CA VAL A 15 -0.23 1.93 -2.38
C VAL A 15 0.01 2.20 -0.90
N CYS A 16 -0.92 1.81 -0.02
CA CYS A 16 -0.79 2.02 1.41
C CYS A 16 -1.26 0.81 2.23
N GLN A 17 -1.03 0.83 3.53
CA GLN A 17 -1.57 -0.18 4.44
C GLN A 17 -2.99 0.15 4.87
N ASN A 18 -3.73 -0.87 5.27
CA ASN A 18 -5.06 -0.71 5.83
C ASN A 18 -5.02 0.01 7.20
N ALA A 19 -5.88 1.01 7.37
CA ALA A 19 -6.00 1.79 8.61
C ALA A 19 -6.99 1.19 9.63
N VAL A 20 -7.71 0.12 9.27
CA VAL A 20 -8.75 -0.49 10.11
C VAL A 20 -8.20 -1.68 10.89
N ARG A 21 -8.52 -1.77 12.18
CA ARG A 21 -8.14 -2.91 13.03
C ARG A 21 -8.87 -4.19 12.64
N HIS A 22 -8.12 -5.28 12.59
CA HIS A 22 -8.63 -6.63 12.31
C HIS A 22 -8.64 -7.44 13.60
N TYR A 23 -9.79 -7.58 14.25
CA TYR A 23 -9.87 -8.29 15.53
C TYR A 23 -9.63 -9.80 15.40
N ALA A 24 -9.85 -10.38 14.21
CA ALA A 24 -9.53 -11.78 13.92
C ALA A 24 -8.02 -12.04 13.77
N ASN A 25 -7.22 -10.99 13.51
CA ASN A 25 -5.77 -11.10 13.34
C ASN A 25 -5.05 -9.92 14.02
N LEU A 26 -4.87 -10.04 15.35
CA LEU A 26 -4.20 -9.01 16.14
C LEU A 26 -2.75 -8.75 15.70
N GLY A 27 -2.05 -9.76 15.18
CA GLY A 27 -0.67 -9.62 14.69
C GLY A 27 -0.54 -8.68 13.48
N GLY A 28 -1.60 -8.50 12.70
CA GLY A 28 -1.63 -7.53 11.59
C GLY A 28 -1.79 -6.07 12.03
N ASN A 29 -2.15 -5.81 13.28
CA ASN A 29 -2.55 -4.49 13.78
C ASN A 29 -1.42 -3.70 14.44
N HIS A 30 -0.18 -3.83 13.96
CA HIS A 30 0.93 -3.03 14.48
C HIS A 30 0.53 -1.54 14.43
N PRO A 31 0.69 -0.76 15.52
CA PRO A 31 0.22 0.63 15.56
C PRO A 31 0.77 1.47 14.42
N ASP A 32 2.04 1.29 14.08
CA ASP A 32 2.67 2.01 12.97
C ASP A 32 2.02 1.71 11.62
N HIS A 33 1.54 0.48 11.41
CA HIS A 33 0.84 0.13 10.17
C HIS A 33 -0.49 0.89 10.03
N LEU A 34 -1.25 0.94 11.12
CA LEU A 34 -2.52 1.65 11.18
C LEU A 34 -2.31 3.16 11.00
N ALA A 35 -1.32 3.72 11.68
CA ALA A 35 -0.99 5.13 11.60
C ALA A 35 -0.50 5.53 10.20
N ALA A 36 0.35 4.71 9.57
CA ALA A 36 0.83 4.95 8.20
C ALA A 36 -0.32 4.87 7.18
N GLY A 37 -1.21 3.87 7.32
CA GLY A 37 -2.41 3.76 6.49
C GLY A 37 -3.33 4.98 6.64
N GLN A 38 -3.62 5.38 7.88
CA GLN A 38 -4.47 6.53 8.17
C GLN A 38 -3.89 7.82 7.59
N GLY A 39 -2.62 8.09 7.86
CA GLY A 39 -1.95 9.29 7.36
C GLY A 39 -1.88 9.34 5.83
N ALA A 40 -1.69 8.20 5.17
CA ALA A 40 -1.73 8.13 3.71
C ALA A 40 -3.12 8.47 3.16
N ILE A 41 -4.19 7.88 3.72
CA ILE A 41 -5.56 8.15 3.28
C ILE A 41 -5.95 9.61 3.49
N GLU A 42 -5.65 10.20 4.65
CA GLU A 42 -5.92 11.62 4.93
C GLU A 42 -5.16 12.56 3.98
N ALA A 43 -3.88 12.24 3.73
CA ALA A 43 -3.06 12.99 2.78
C ALA A 43 -3.62 12.95 1.36
N ILE A 44 -4.11 11.78 0.92
CA ILE A 44 -4.77 11.61 -0.39
C ILE A 44 -6.09 12.38 -0.44
N TYR A 45 -6.96 12.17 0.56
CA TYR A 45 -8.27 12.79 0.65
C TYR A 45 -8.58 13.26 2.09
N PRO A 46 -8.87 14.56 2.30
CA PRO A 46 -9.03 15.60 1.29
C PRO A 46 -7.75 16.41 0.99
N PHE A 47 -6.64 16.19 1.69
CA PHE A 47 -5.59 17.21 1.81
C PHE A 47 -4.83 17.52 0.50
N ALA A 48 -4.42 16.52 -0.28
CA ALA A 48 -3.63 16.75 -1.50
C ALA A 48 -4.40 17.53 -2.56
N ARG A 49 -5.71 17.29 -2.69
CA ARG A 49 -6.58 17.93 -3.70
C ARG A 49 -7.15 19.27 -3.26
N ASN A 50 -7.11 19.60 -1.97
CA ASN A 50 -7.72 20.81 -1.44
C ASN A 50 -6.69 21.95 -1.32
N PRO A 51 -6.77 23.02 -2.13
CA PRO A 51 -5.83 24.16 -2.04
C PRO A 51 -5.84 24.86 -0.67
N TYR A 52 -6.93 24.76 0.10
CA TYR A 52 -7.02 25.35 1.45
C TYR A 52 -6.37 24.49 2.54
N SER A 53 -6.04 23.24 2.24
CA SER A 53 -5.25 22.40 3.14
C SER A 53 -3.77 22.68 2.90
N PHE A 54 -3.05 23.08 3.96
CA PHE A 54 -1.63 23.44 3.92
C PHE A 54 -1.33 24.54 2.86
N PRO A 55 -1.89 25.76 3.03
CA PRO A 55 -1.74 26.84 2.06
C PRO A 55 -0.28 27.26 1.81
N GLU A 56 0.61 27.02 2.77
CA GLU A 56 2.06 27.20 2.61
C GLU A 56 2.64 26.40 1.44
N LEU A 57 2.05 25.23 1.12
CA LEU A 57 2.48 24.43 -0.03
C LEU A 57 2.26 25.16 -1.35
N LEU A 58 1.21 25.99 -1.46
CA LEU A 58 0.99 26.82 -2.65
C LEU A 58 2.05 27.93 -2.75
N ALA A 59 2.41 28.55 -1.63
CA ALA A 59 3.48 29.55 -1.59
C ALA A 59 4.84 28.95 -2.02
N GLU A 60 5.02 27.64 -1.84
CA GLU A 60 6.19 26.88 -2.30
C GLU A 60 6.06 26.36 -3.75
N GLY A 61 4.98 26.69 -4.47
CA GLY A 61 4.74 26.27 -5.85
C GLY A 61 4.22 24.83 -5.99
N LEU A 62 3.76 24.21 -4.90
CA LEU A 62 3.21 22.86 -4.90
C LEU A 62 1.69 22.90 -5.09
N GLU A 63 1.29 22.84 -6.35
CA GLU A 63 -0.12 22.82 -6.77
C GLU A 63 -0.90 21.61 -6.22
N PRO A 64 -2.21 21.74 -5.97
CA PRO A 64 -3.05 20.62 -5.54
C PRO A 64 -3.03 19.48 -6.55
N HIS A 65 -3.11 18.26 -6.04
CA HIS A 65 -3.08 17.06 -6.87
C HIS A 65 -4.14 16.06 -6.43
N THR A 66 -4.86 15.51 -7.40
CA THR A 66 -5.83 14.43 -7.19
C THR A 66 -5.20 13.12 -7.60
N VAL A 67 -4.85 12.29 -6.60
CA VAL A 67 -4.52 10.88 -6.82
C VAL A 67 -5.74 10.20 -7.45
N ARG A 68 -5.54 9.35 -8.45
CA ARG A 68 -6.66 8.69 -9.17
C ARG A 68 -7.09 7.40 -8.48
N GLU A 69 -6.11 6.65 -7.99
CA GLU A 69 -6.30 5.33 -7.40
C GLU A 69 -5.53 5.16 -6.10
N VAL A 70 -6.14 4.43 -5.17
CA VAL A 70 -5.51 3.99 -3.94
C VAL A 70 -5.65 2.49 -3.83
N TRP A 71 -4.53 1.77 -3.66
CA TRP A 71 -4.52 0.34 -3.47
C TRP A 71 -4.11 0.03 -2.02
N VAL A 72 -5.04 -0.51 -1.26
CA VAL A 72 -4.85 -0.77 0.16
C VAL A 72 -4.47 -2.23 0.37
N THR A 73 -3.31 -2.45 0.99
CA THR A 73 -2.81 -3.77 1.37
C THR A 73 -3.31 -4.18 2.75
N GLY A 74 -3.34 -5.48 3.03
CA GLY A 74 -3.65 -5.98 4.37
C GLY A 74 -5.10 -5.74 4.80
N THR A 75 -6.04 -5.69 3.86
CA THR A 75 -7.49 -5.68 4.11
C THR A 75 -8.05 -7.11 4.20
N GLU A 76 -9.15 -7.32 4.94
CA GLU A 76 -9.88 -8.61 4.98
C GLU A 76 -10.75 -8.82 3.73
N ALA A 77 -11.01 -7.75 2.97
CA ALA A 77 -11.87 -7.78 1.79
C ALA A 77 -11.16 -7.19 0.55
N PRO A 78 -10.06 -7.80 0.08
CA PRO A 78 -9.43 -7.40 -1.17
C PRO A 78 -10.36 -7.69 -2.36
N ASP A 79 -10.34 -6.80 -3.35
CA ASP A 79 -11.13 -6.89 -4.59
C ASP A 79 -10.27 -6.73 -5.85
N HIS A 80 -8.97 -6.56 -5.70
CA HIS A 80 -8.01 -6.42 -6.79
C HIS A 80 -6.82 -7.33 -6.58
N PHE A 81 -6.51 -8.15 -7.58
CA PHE A 81 -5.46 -9.17 -7.52
C PHE A 81 -4.53 -9.01 -8.71
N VAL A 82 -3.23 -8.98 -8.43
CA VAL A 82 -2.17 -8.81 -9.44
C VAL A 82 -1.38 -10.11 -9.52
N ASP A 83 -1.30 -10.70 -10.71
CA ASP A 83 -0.43 -11.85 -10.95
C ASP A 83 1.03 -11.42 -10.85
N VAL A 84 1.76 -12.03 -9.92
CA VAL A 84 3.18 -11.75 -9.66
C VAL A 84 4.07 -12.93 -10.01
N SER A 85 3.56 -13.91 -10.76
CA SER A 85 4.30 -15.14 -11.09
C SER A 85 5.60 -14.84 -11.84
N ALA A 86 5.59 -13.87 -12.74
CA ALA A 86 6.77 -13.44 -13.49
C ALA A 86 7.79 -12.64 -12.64
N THR A 87 7.38 -12.14 -11.48
CA THR A 87 8.20 -11.26 -10.62
C THR A 87 8.45 -11.83 -9.22
N LEU A 88 8.04 -13.08 -8.97
CA LEU A 88 8.20 -13.74 -7.67
C LEU A 88 9.66 -13.72 -7.20
N GLU A 89 10.59 -14.15 -8.05
CA GLU A 89 12.01 -14.20 -7.69
C GLU A 89 12.58 -12.81 -7.33
N ALA A 90 12.19 -11.77 -8.07
CA ALA A 90 12.61 -10.40 -7.76
C ALA A 90 12.10 -9.95 -6.38
N LYS A 91 10.87 -10.33 -6.02
CA LYS A 91 10.31 -10.09 -4.68
C LYS A 91 11.06 -10.86 -3.60
N LEU A 92 11.36 -12.13 -3.82
CA LEU A 92 12.09 -12.95 -2.84
C LEU A 92 13.50 -12.41 -2.61
N GLU A 93 14.20 -12.01 -3.68
CA GLU A 93 15.51 -11.38 -3.57
C GLU A 93 15.45 -10.05 -2.81
N ALA A 94 14.47 -9.19 -3.12
CA ALA A 94 14.26 -7.95 -2.38
C ALA A 94 14.03 -8.20 -0.88
N LEU A 95 13.27 -9.25 -0.51
CA LEU A 95 13.04 -9.61 0.89
C LEU A 95 14.30 -10.13 1.59
N ARG A 96 15.15 -10.87 0.89
CA ARG A 96 16.43 -11.39 1.41
C ARG A 96 17.44 -10.28 1.70
N CYS A 97 17.32 -9.12 1.04
CA CYS A 97 18.15 -7.94 1.34
C CYS A 97 17.94 -7.39 2.76
N HIS A 98 16.80 -7.65 3.41
CA HIS A 98 16.50 -7.19 4.78
C HIS A 98 17.15 -8.08 5.85
N ARG A 99 18.47 -8.27 5.78
CA ARG A 99 19.22 -9.26 6.58
C ARG A 99 18.99 -9.18 8.09
N SER A 100 18.83 -7.99 8.65
CA SER A 100 18.58 -7.81 10.10
C SER A 100 17.18 -8.24 10.55
N GLN A 101 16.24 -8.40 9.61
CA GLN A 101 14.85 -8.76 9.86
C GLN A 101 14.58 -10.24 9.61
N GLN A 102 15.43 -10.92 8.84
CA GLN A 102 15.27 -12.33 8.52
C GLN A 102 16.04 -13.18 9.53
N ARG A 103 15.32 -14.04 10.25
CA ARG A 103 15.92 -15.13 11.03
C ARG A 103 16.23 -16.35 10.15
N ASP A 104 15.46 -16.51 9.08
CA ASP A 104 15.43 -17.66 8.16
C ASP A 104 14.98 -17.16 6.76
N ASP A 105 15.21 -17.95 5.70
CA ASP A 105 14.85 -17.55 4.33
C ASP A 105 13.32 -17.40 4.20
N PRO A 106 12.79 -16.22 3.84
CA PRO A 106 11.34 -16.01 3.71
C PRO A 106 10.72 -16.73 2.50
N GLY A 107 11.52 -17.27 1.58
CA GLY A 107 11.11 -17.80 0.27
C GLY A 107 9.87 -18.70 0.30
N GLU A 108 9.93 -19.79 1.06
CA GLU A 108 8.83 -20.76 1.11
C GLU A 108 7.55 -20.16 1.70
N ARG A 109 7.66 -19.52 2.87
CA ARG A 109 6.52 -18.88 3.57
C ARG A 109 5.83 -17.83 2.70
N VAL A 110 6.61 -17.01 2.00
CA VAL A 110 6.07 -15.94 1.15
C VAL A 110 5.45 -16.51 -0.12
N SER A 111 6.12 -17.46 -0.78
CA SER A 111 5.59 -18.08 -2.00
C SER A 111 4.31 -18.86 -1.73
N ALA A 112 4.25 -19.62 -0.63
CA ALA A 112 3.04 -20.32 -0.22
C ALA A 112 1.87 -19.36 0.01
N ARG A 113 2.11 -18.23 0.70
CA ARG A 113 1.07 -17.20 0.90
C ARG A 113 0.56 -16.62 -0.42
N LEU A 114 1.46 -16.31 -1.36
CA LEU A 114 1.07 -15.75 -2.66
C LEU A 114 0.32 -16.76 -3.53
N ALA A 115 0.68 -18.05 -3.43
CA ALA A 115 -0.04 -19.12 -4.11
C ALA A 115 -1.46 -19.29 -3.56
N GLU A 116 -1.64 -19.26 -2.24
CA GLU A 116 -2.98 -19.29 -1.62
C GLU A 116 -3.85 -18.10 -2.06
N VAL A 117 -3.25 -16.92 -2.20
CA VAL A 117 -3.95 -15.73 -2.71
C VAL A 117 -4.28 -15.87 -4.20
N GLY A 118 -3.41 -16.44 -5.03
CA GLY A 118 -3.61 -16.55 -6.48
C GLY A 118 -4.57 -17.66 -6.91
N LYS A 119 -4.60 -18.77 -6.17
CA LYS A 119 -5.37 -19.99 -6.52
C LYS A 119 -6.84 -19.74 -6.85
N PRO A 120 -7.62 -18.95 -6.07
CA PRO A 120 -9.02 -18.66 -6.39
C PRO A 120 -9.22 -17.87 -7.70
N HIS A 121 -8.17 -17.22 -8.20
CA HIS A 121 -8.21 -16.32 -9.36
C HIS A 121 -7.49 -16.91 -10.58
N GLY A 122 -7.09 -18.19 -10.54
CA GLY A 122 -6.38 -18.84 -11.63
C GLY A 122 -4.95 -18.31 -11.85
N MET A 123 -4.37 -17.66 -10.84
CA MET A 123 -3.00 -17.13 -10.86
C MET A 123 -2.10 -18.05 -10.03
N ALA A 124 -0.89 -18.35 -10.50
CA ALA A 124 0.03 -19.19 -9.73
C ALA A 124 0.50 -18.48 -8.45
N TYR A 125 0.73 -17.17 -8.53
CA TYR A 125 1.05 -16.31 -7.38
C TYR A 125 0.38 -14.96 -7.56
N ALA A 126 -0.30 -14.45 -6.53
CA ALA A 126 -0.93 -13.14 -6.61
C ALA A 126 -0.71 -12.28 -5.35
N GLU A 127 -0.63 -10.98 -5.55
CA GLU A 127 -0.78 -9.97 -4.49
C GLU A 127 -2.19 -9.40 -4.50
N ALA A 128 -2.74 -9.19 -3.29
CA ALA A 128 -4.12 -8.76 -3.09
C ALA A 128 -4.19 -7.36 -2.50
N PHE A 129 -5.08 -6.54 -3.06
CA PHE A 129 -5.34 -5.16 -2.68
C PHE A 129 -6.85 -4.91 -2.62
N ARG A 130 -7.24 -3.92 -1.83
CA ARG A 130 -8.51 -3.21 -2.04
C ARG A 130 -8.25 -2.02 -2.93
N ARG A 131 -8.89 -1.95 -4.10
CA ARG A 131 -8.79 -0.81 -5.00
C ARG A 131 -9.88 0.21 -4.69
N VAL A 132 -9.47 1.45 -4.44
CA VAL A 132 -10.35 2.58 -4.13
C VAL A 132 -10.13 3.67 -5.16
N SER A 133 -11.21 4.21 -5.73
CA SER A 133 -11.14 5.44 -6.51
C SER A 133 -11.25 6.64 -5.59
N SER A 134 -10.33 7.60 -5.73
CA SER A 134 -10.30 8.85 -4.95
C SER A 134 -10.81 10.07 -5.73
N ARG A 135 -11.44 9.84 -6.89
CA ARG A 135 -12.08 10.89 -7.71
C ARG A 135 -13.39 11.35 -7.08
#